data_AF-A0A5C9D0Y2-F1
#
_entry.id   AF-A0A5C9D0Y2-F1
#
_cell.length_a   1.000
_cell.length_b   1.000
_cell.length_c   1.000
_cell.angle_alpha   90.00
_cell.angle_beta   90.00
_cell.angle_gamma   90.00
#
_symmetry.space_group_name_H-M   'P 1'
#
loop_
_entity.id
_entity.type
_entity.pdbx_description
1 polymer ?
#
loop_
_entity_poly.entity_id
_entity_poly.type
_entity_poly.pdbx_seq_one_letter_code
_entity_poly.pdbx_strand_id
1 'polypeptide(L)'
;MRVYSDSGNILYVHINGESGEWIEALDANTEVEVPGPLGPTYVHIEDGGVSISDSPCDNKLCIGMGTIRLKHQWVACLPNNVFVRIAGRTSSEDTIDAATY
;
A
#
# COMPACT_ATOMS: atom_id res chain seq x y z
N MET A 1 -11.57 19.83 -8.32
CA MET A 1 -10.38 19.06 -8.75
C MET A 1 -9.14 19.79 -8.22
N ARG A 2 -8.62 19.44 -7.04
CA ARG A 2 -7.38 20.05 -6.53
C ARG A 2 -6.22 19.13 -6.91
N VAL A 3 -5.48 19.54 -7.92
CA VAL A 3 -4.19 18.97 -8.30
C VAL A 3 -3.13 19.65 -7.43
N TYR A 4 -2.56 18.91 -6.47
CA TYR A 4 -1.40 19.36 -5.71
C TYR A 4 -0.16 19.20 -6.60
N SER A 5 0.27 20.31 -7.18
CA SER A 5 1.64 20.47 -7.66
C SER A 5 2.50 20.80 -6.43
N ASP A 6 3.15 19.80 -5.84
CA ASP A 6 4.27 20.03 -4.94
C ASP A 6 5.39 19.06 -5.29
N SER A 7 6.57 19.62 -5.49
CA SER A 7 7.80 18.93 -5.88
C SER A 7 8.48 18.29 -4.67
N GLY A 8 7.71 17.61 -3.82
CA GLY A 8 8.14 16.92 -2.62
C GLY A 8 8.12 15.40 -2.79
N ASN A 9 8.95 14.69 -2.03
CA ASN A 9 8.89 13.23 -1.93
C ASN A 9 7.53 12.80 -1.38
N ILE A 10 6.54 12.60 -2.25
CA ILE A 10 5.22 12.13 -1.86
C ILE A 10 5.18 10.62 -2.03
N LEU A 11 5.09 9.91 -0.91
CA LEU A 11 4.85 8.48 -0.88
C LEU A 11 3.40 8.22 -0.48
N TYR A 12 2.75 7.33 -1.20
CA TYR A 12 1.40 6.88 -0.94
C TYR A 12 1.35 5.35 -0.97
N VAL A 13 0.44 4.81 -0.18
CA VAL A 13 0.15 3.40 -0.11
C VAL A 13 -0.97 3.10 -1.08
N HIS A 14 -0.71 2.18 -2.02
CA HIS A 14 -1.71 1.65 -2.94
C HIS A 14 -2.17 0.29 -2.43
N ILE A 15 -3.44 0.20 -2.08
CA ILE A 15 -4.08 -1.00 -1.55
C ILE A 15 -5.07 -1.48 -2.60
N ASN A 16 -4.90 -2.69 -3.10
CA ASN A 16 -5.75 -3.32 -4.08
C ASN A 16 -6.40 -4.54 -3.43
N GLY A 17 -7.73 -4.60 -3.50
CA GLY A 17 -8.53 -5.72 -3.05
C GLY A 17 -9.55 -6.08 -4.12
N GLU A 18 -10.28 -7.18 -3.92
CA GLU A 18 -11.28 -7.62 -4.89
C GLU A 18 -12.44 -6.63 -5.04
N SER A 19 -12.80 -5.94 -3.95
CA SER A 19 -13.91 -4.98 -3.92
C SER A 19 -13.54 -3.56 -4.36
N GLY A 20 -12.25 -3.28 -4.61
CA GLY A 20 -11.81 -1.94 -4.99
C GLY A 20 -10.34 -1.64 -4.74
N GLU A 21 -10.00 -0.36 -4.89
CA GLU A 21 -8.66 0.17 -4.67
C GLU A 21 -8.73 1.37 -3.73
N TRP A 22 -7.75 1.46 -2.83
CA TRP A 22 -7.58 2.56 -1.89
C TRP A 22 -6.19 3.16 -2.05
N ILE A 23 -6.13 4.48 -1.93
CA ILE A 23 -4.89 5.24 -2.03
C ILE A 23 -4.82 6.18 -0.84
N GLU A 24 -3.89 5.90 0.06
CA GLU A 24 -3.70 6.68 1.29
C GLU A 24 -2.29 7.27 1.32
N ALA A 25 -2.12 8.43 1.95
CA ALA A 25 -0.80 9.01 2.14
C ALA A 25 0.01 8.14 3.13
N LEU A 26 1.30 7.92 2.88
CA LEU A 26 2.14 7.11 3.77
C LEU A 26 2.34 7.79 5.14
N ASP A 27 2.24 9.12 5.20
CA ASP A 27 2.28 9.92 6.43
C ASP A 27 0.92 10.02 7.16
N ALA A 28 -0.13 9.41 6.63
CA ALA A 28 -1.42 9.33 7.32
C ALA A 28 -1.33 8.36 8.52
N ASN A 29 -2.15 8.62 9.54
CA ASN A 29 -2.39 7.69 10.64
C ASN A 29 -3.82 7.17 10.51
N THR A 30 -4.00 6.08 9.76
CA THR A 30 -5.32 5.55 9.41
C THR A 30 -5.29 4.03 9.30
N GLU A 31 -6.46 3.43 9.44
CA GLU A 31 -6.68 2.00 9.21
C GLU A 31 -7.69 1.82 8.08
N VAL A 32 -7.35 0.94 7.14
CA VAL A 32 -8.17 0.62 5.97
C VAL A 32 -8.64 -0.82 6.09
N GLU A 33 -9.96 -1.00 6.18
CA GLU A 33 -10.58 -2.31 6.06
C GLU A 33 -10.74 -2.68 4.58
N VAL A 34 -10.10 -3.77 4.18
CA VAL A 34 -10.10 -4.27 2.80
C VAL A 34 -10.89 -5.57 2.75
N PRO A 35 -12.07 -5.59 2.10
CA PRO A 35 -12.81 -6.82 1.88
C PRO A 35 -12.03 -7.77 0.94
N GLY A 36 -11.92 -9.04 1.35
CA GLY A 36 -11.40 -10.12 0.52
C GLY A 36 -12.29 -11.37 0.59
N PRO A 37 -12.06 -12.36 -0.28
CA PRO A 37 -12.89 -13.57 -0.40
C PRO A 37 -12.93 -14.43 0.88
N LEU A 38 -11.94 -14.32 1.77
CA LEU A 38 -11.90 -15.02 3.05
C LEU A 38 -12.45 -14.16 4.20
N GLY A 39 -12.63 -12.85 3.99
CA GLY A 39 -13.06 -11.88 5.00
C GLY A 39 -12.26 -10.57 4.95
N PRO A 40 -12.50 -9.65 5.90
CA PRO A 40 -11.82 -8.36 5.94
C PRO A 40 -10.33 -8.50 6.30
N THR A 41 -9.47 -7.72 5.67
CA THR A 41 -8.05 -7.54 6.05
C THR A 41 -7.85 -6.10 6.48
N TYR A 42 -7.19 -5.92 7.62
CA TYR A 42 -6.97 -4.61 8.21
C TYR A 42 -5.54 -4.14 7.88
N VAL A 43 -5.45 -3.08 7.09
CA VAL A 43 -4.21 -2.43 6.70
C VAL A 43 -4.02 -1.19 7.57
N HIS A 44 -2.95 -1.17 8.35
CA HIS A 44 -2.65 -0.08 9.27
C HIS A 44 -1.51 0.78 8.71
N ILE A 45 -1.75 2.09 8.62
CA ILE A 45 -0.79 3.09 8.15
C ILE A 45 -0.52 4.02 9.33
N GLU A 46 0.72 4.02 9.81
CA GLU A 46 1.16 4.84 10.93
C GLU A 46 2.66 5.16 10.81
N ASP A 47 3.07 6.31 11.35
CA ASP A 47 4.50 6.69 11.48
C ASP A 47 5.32 6.58 10.18
N GLY A 48 4.71 6.89 9.03
CA GLY A 48 5.37 6.80 7.73
C GLY A 48 5.58 5.37 7.23
N GLY A 49 4.79 4.41 7.72
CA GLY A 49 4.86 3.00 7.36
C GLY A 49 3.48 2.38 7.19
N VAL A 50 3.43 1.25 6.51
CA VAL A 50 2.21 0.44 6.37
C VAL A 50 2.47 -1.00 6.76
N SER A 51 1.51 -1.61 7.44
CA SER A 51 1.52 -3.01 7.84
C SER A 51 0.13 -3.62 7.76
N ILE A 52 0.03 -4.95 7.81
CA ILE A 52 -1.24 -5.66 7.90
C ILE A 52 -1.38 -6.15 9.34
N SER A 53 -2.36 -5.62 10.07
CA SER A 53 -2.59 -5.93 11.49
C SER A 53 -3.37 -7.23 11.65
N ASP A 54 -4.32 -7.50 10.74
CA ASP A 54 -5.10 -8.73 10.76
C ASP A 54 -5.55 -9.14 9.35
N SER A 55 -5.64 -10.45 9.14
CA SER A 55 -6.13 -11.04 7.89
C SER A 55 -6.62 -12.47 8.13
N PRO A 56 -7.74 -12.92 7.56
CA PRO A 56 -8.34 -14.25 7.81
C PRO A 56 -7.58 -15.44 7.22
N CYS A 57 -6.41 -15.24 6.60
CA CYS A 57 -5.63 -16.32 5.99
C CYS A 57 -4.86 -17.17 7.03
N ASP A 58 -4.71 -18.48 6.80
CA ASP A 58 -3.97 -19.37 7.70
C ASP A 58 -2.47 -19.08 7.76
N ASN A 59 -1.87 -18.68 6.65
CA ASN A 59 -0.42 -18.57 6.56
C ASN A 59 0.13 -17.33 7.30
N LYS A 60 -0.71 -16.31 7.54
CA LYS A 60 -0.38 -15.06 8.24
C LYS A 60 0.93 -14.38 7.77
N LEU A 61 1.40 -14.67 6.55
CA LEU A 61 2.67 -14.15 6.01
C LEU A 61 2.62 -12.63 5.83
N CYS A 62 1.46 -12.09 5.46
CA CYS A 62 1.21 -10.66 5.40
C CYS A 62 1.48 -9.94 6.72
N ILE A 63 1.05 -10.53 7.83
CA ILE A 63 1.28 -10.00 9.18
C ILE A 63 2.74 -10.19 9.58
N GLY A 64 3.31 -11.36 9.30
CA GLY A 64 4.71 -11.68 9.62
C GLY A 64 5.76 -10.83 8.90
N MET A 65 5.42 -10.23 7.75
CA MET A 65 6.31 -9.28 7.05
C MET A 65 6.52 -7.98 7.83
N GLY A 66 5.59 -7.59 8.71
CA GLY A 66 5.67 -6.37 9.50
C GLY A 66 5.50 -5.10 8.66
N THR A 67 6.05 -3.99 9.18
CA THR A 67 5.88 -2.66 8.58
C THR A 67 6.86 -2.40 7.44
N ILE A 68 6.33 -2.08 6.26
CA ILE A 68 7.09 -1.58 5.12
C ILE A 68 7.05 -0.04 5.09
N ARG A 69 8.14 0.59 4.65
CA ARG A 69 8.32 2.07 4.70
C ARG A 69 8.95 2.65 3.44
N LEU A 70 9.56 1.81 2.60
CA LEU A 70 10.32 2.25 1.44
C LEU A 70 9.49 2.11 0.15
N LYS A 71 9.72 3.01 -0.80
CA LYS A 71 9.19 2.91 -2.15
C LYS A 71 9.54 1.55 -2.76
N HIS A 72 8.63 1.00 -3.56
CA HIS A 72 8.73 -0.33 -4.19
C HIS A 72 8.64 -1.52 -3.22
N GLN A 73 8.56 -1.30 -1.91
CA GLN A 73 8.16 -2.37 -1.00
C GLN A 73 6.67 -2.65 -1.15
N TRP A 74 6.34 -3.92 -0.95
CA TRP A 74 4.99 -4.42 -1.05
C TRP A 74 4.79 -5.57 -0.07
N VAL A 75 3.54 -5.75 0.34
CA VAL A 75 3.06 -6.82 1.20
C VAL A 75 1.73 -7.29 0.62
N ALA A 76 1.51 -8.59 0.56
CA ALA A 76 0.29 -9.15 -0.01
C ALA A 76 -0.25 -10.30 0.84
N CYS A 77 -1.56 -10.32 1.00
CA CYS A 77 -2.29 -11.50 1.42
C CYS A 77 -2.84 -12.20 0.18
N LEU A 78 -2.01 -13.03 -0.46
CA LEU A 78 -2.40 -13.75 -1.67
C LEU A 78 -3.68 -14.59 -1.49
N PRO A 79 -3.89 -15.33 -0.38
CA PRO A 79 -5.11 -16.12 -0.21
C PRO A 79 -6.38 -15.25 -0.08
N ASN A 80 -6.24 -14.01 0.41
CA ASN A 80 -7.34 -13.07 0.55
C ASN A 80 -7.37 -12.01 -0.56
N ASN A 81 -6.65 -12.20 -1.67
CA ASN A 81 -6.59 -11.25 -2.79
C ASN A 81 -6.36 -9.78 -2.40
N VAL A 82 -5.57 -9.53 -1.34
CA VAL A 82 -5.21 -8.16 -0.91
C VAL A 82 -3.75 -7.89 -1.22
N PHE A 83 -3.47 -6.80 -1.92
CA PHE A 83 -2.13 -6.37 -2.30
C PHE A 83 -1.88 -4.93 -1.88
N VAL A 84 -0.81 -4.68 -1.13
CA VAL A 84 -0.43 -3.38 -0.61
C VAL A 84 0.97 -3.03 -1.09
N ARG A 85 1.17 -1.85 -1.66
CA ARG A 85 2.49 -1.37 -2.09
C ARG A 85 2.70 0.10 -1.77
N ILE A 86 3.95 0.49 -1.58
CA ILE A 86 4.33 1.90 -1.47
C ILE A 86 4.77 2.39 -2.85
N ALA A 87 4.05 3.40 -3.36
CA ALA A 87 4.35 4.08 -4.61
C ALA A 87 4.49 5.58 -4.37
N GLY A 88 5.02 6.29 -5.35
CA GLY A 88 5.27 7.72 -5.19
C GLY A 88 6.45 8.21 -6.00
N ARG A 89 6.60 9.53 -6.03
CA ARG A 89 7.77 10.17 -6.62
C ARG A 89 8.77 10.45 -5.52
N THR A 90 9.98 9.92 -5.67
CA THR A 90 11.15 10.43 -4.95
C THR A 90 11.95 11.27 -5.92
N SER A 91 12.45 12.44 -5.50
CA SER A 91 13.23 13.37 -6.32
C SER A 91 14.48 12.75 -6.96
N SER A 92 14.84 11.53 -6.57
CA SER A 92 15.98 10.75 -7.04
C SER A 92 15.66 9.69 -8.12
N GLU A 93 14.39 9.49 -8.53
CA GLU A 93 13.99 8.41 -9.47
C GLU A 93 13.12 8.84 -10.66
N ASP A 94 13.05 10.12 -11.02
CA ASP A 94 12.40 10.58 -12.27
C ASP A 94 13.34 10.40 -13.48
N THR A 95 13.85 9.17 -13.68
CA THR A 95 14.54 8.74 -14.92
C THR A 95 14.33 7.24 -15.17
N ILE A 96 13.09 6.76 -15.28
CA ILE A 96 12.85 5.49 -15.98
C ILE A 96 11.66 5.64 -16.91
N ASP A 97 11.97 5.45 -18.18
CA ASP A 97 11.21 5.74 -19.38
C ASP A 97 9.88 5.00 -19.48
N ALA A 98 8.86 5.75 -19.89
CA ALA A 98 7.75 5.18 -20.63
C ALA A 98 8.27 4.74 -22.01
N ALA A 99 8.57 3.46 -22.16
CA ALA A 99 8.71 2.85 -23.47
C ALA A 99 7.79 1.64 -23.54
N THR A 100 6.70 1.75 -24.30
CA THR A 100 6.16 0.60 -25.01
C THR A 100 5.66 1.06 -26.37
N TYR A 101 6.16 0.32 -27.36
CA TYR A 101 6.11 0.45 -28.82
C TYR A 101 4.73 0.21 -29.41
#